data_AF-A0A925YU62-F1
#
_entry.id   AF-A0A925YU62-F1
#
_cell.length_a   1.000
_cell.length_b   1.000
_cell.length_c   1.000
_cell.angle_alpha   90.00
_cell.angle_beta   90.00
_cell.angle_gamma   90.00
#
_symmetry.space_group_name_H-M   'P 1'
#
loop_
_entity.id
_entity.type
_entity.pdbx_description
1 polymer ?
#
loop_
_entity_poly.entity_id
_entity_poly.type
_entity_poly.pdbx_seq_one_letter_code
_entity_poly.pdbx_strand_id
1 'polypeptide(L)' 'MERIPYLGQTIFKWQVGASSFLALPERGARLMNWNVTLGDGSVRDIIYWPEVENLN' A
#
# COMPACT_ATOMS: atom_id res chain seq x y z
N MET A 1 0.71 3.74 11.76
CA MET A 1 1.62 3.02 10.86
C MET A 1 1.67 1.58 11.34
N GLU A 2 1.32 0.65 10.45
CA GLU A 2 1.18 -0.78 10.73
C GLU A 2 2.21 -1.57 9.92
N ARG A 3 2.74 -2.64 10.50
CA ARG A 3 3.66 -3.59 9.84
C ARG A 3 2.90 -4.88 9.58
N ILE A 4 2.84 -5.30 8.32
CA ILE A 4 2.04 -6.43 7.87
C ILE A 4 2.97 -7.46 7.22
N PRO A 5 2.97 -8.73 7.68
CA PRO A 5 3.62 -9.81 6.96
C PRO A 5 2.87 -10.10 5.65
N TYR A 6 3.57 -10.05 4.51
CA TYR A 6 3.00 -10.32 3.19
C TYR A 6 4.05 -10.93 2.25
N LEU A 7 3.74 -12.12 1.70
CA LEU A 7 4.62 -12.86 0.76
C LEU A 7 6.07 -12.98 1.25
N GLY A 8 6.24 -13.29 2.54
CA GLY A 8 7.56 -13.45 3.18
C GLY A 8 8.31 -12.14 3.44
N GLN A 9 7.68 -10.98 3.24
CA GLN A 9 8.24 -9.66 3.48
C GLN A 9 7.43 -8.91 4.54
N THR A 10 8.02 -7.87 5.16
CA THR A 10 7.26 -6.93 5.98
C THR A 10 6.90 -5.70 5.15
N ILE A 11 5.63 -5.53 4.84
CA ILE A 11 5.12 -4.32 4.20
C ILE A 11 4.56 -3.36 5.24
N PHE A 12 4.60 -2.06 4.96
CA PHE A 12 4.12 -1.03 5.86
C PHE A 12 2.85 -0.43 5.29
N LYS A 13 1.83 -0.29 6.14
CA LYS A 13 0.58 0.38 5.83
C LYS A 13 0.43 1.61 6.71
N TRP A 14 0.09 2.74 6.11
CA TRP A 14 -0.23 3.94 6.89
C TRP A 14 -1.23 4.82 6.15
N GLN A 15 -1.85 5.72 6.91
CA GLN A 15 -2.83 6.66 6.40
C GLN A 15 -2.42 8.08 6.81
N VAL A 16 -2.56 9.03 5.90
CA VAL A 16 -2.40 10.47 6.15
C VAL A 16 -3.60 11.18 5.53
N GLY A 17 -4.49 11.72 6.38
CA GLY A 17 -5.76 12.28 5.93
C GLY A 17 -6.58 11.23 5.15
N ALA A 18 -7.01 11.58 3.95
CA ALA A 18 -7.76 10.71 3.05
C ALA A 18 -6.89 9.72 2.25
N SER A 19 -5.56 9.80 2.34
CA SER A 19 -4.65 8.94 1.59
C SER A 19 -4.21 7.73 2.40
N SER A 20 -4.33 6.55 1.82
CA SER A 20 -3.81 5.29 2.36
C SER A 20 -2.67 4.77 1.51
N PHE A 21 -1.60 4.31 2.15
CA PHE A 21 -0.38 3.88 1.50
C PHE A 21 -0.01 2.47 1.94
N LEU A 22 0.54 1.70 0.99
CA LEU A 22 1.15 0.41 1.23
C LEU A 22 2.52 0.40 0.57
N ALA A 23 3.59 0.13 1.32
CA ALA A 23 4.94 0.11 0.78
C ALA A 23 5.75 -1.09 1.27
N LEU A 24 6.81 -1.41 0.52
CA LEU A 24 7.84 -2.37 0.87
C LEU A 24 9.18 -1.64 1.04
N PRO A 25 9.47 -1.09 2.23
CA PRO A 25 10.67 -0.29 2.47
C PRO A 25 11.96 -1.06 2.24
N GLU A 26 11.98 -2.32 2.68
CA GLU A 26 13.17 -3.18 2.70
C GLU A 26 13.60 -3.65 1.29
N ARG A 27 12.79 -3.39 0.26
CA ARG A 27 13.12 -3.67 -1.15
C ARG A 27 12.98 -2.43 -2.02
N GLY A 28 13.92 -1.52 -1.85
CA GLY A 28 14.04 -0.31 -2.66
C GLY A 28 12.98 0.75 -2.38
N ALA A 29 12.40 0.75 -1.17
CA ALA A 29 11.35 1.69 -0.79
C ALA A 29 10.15 1.72 -1.76
N ARG A 30 9.77 0.57 -2.31
CA ARG A 30 8.71 0.45 -3.30
C ARG A 30 7.36 0.83 -2.69
N LEU A 31 6.75 1.91 -3.17
CA LEU A 31 5.33 2.18 -2.91
C LEU A 31 4.49 1.22 -3.76
N MET A 32 3.78 0.31 -3.10
CA MET A 32 3.01 -0.75 -3.74
C MET A 32 1.63 -0.24 -4.14
N ASN A 33 0.87 0.29 -3.19
CA ASN A 33 -0.45 0.86 -3.43
C ASN A 33 -0.57 2.25 -2.79
N TRP A 34 -1.31 3.12 -3.46
CA TRP A 34 -1.80 4.35 -2.90
C TRP A 34 -3.22 4.58 -3.39
N ASN A 35 -4.15 4.75 -2.46
CA ASN A 35 -5.52 5.14 -2.75
C ASN A 35 -5.97 6.34 -1.91
N VAL A 36 -7.00 7.02 -2.38
CA VAL A 36 -7.64 8.15 -1.71
C VAL A 36 -9.12 7.86 -1.51
N THR A 37 -9.60 8.03 -0.28
CA THR A 37 -11.03 8.00 0.02
C THR A 37 -11.65 9.37 -0.27
N LEU A 38 -12.61 9.42 -1.18
CA LEU A 38 -13.31 10.64 -1.58
C LEU A 38 -14.43 10.98 -0.58
N GLY A 39 -15.01 12.19 -0.72
CA GLY A 39 -16.03 12.69 0.21
C GLY A 39 -17.34 11.89 0.21
N ASP A 40 -17.61 11.14 -0.85
CA ASP A 40 -18.74 10.20 -0.96
C ASP A 40 -18.42 8.80 -0.39
N GLY A 41 -17.22 8.61 0.17
CA GLY A 41 -16.73 7.35 0.70
C GLY A 41 -16.18 6.40 -0.36
N SER A 42 -16.25 6.74 -1.65
CA SER A 42 -15.63 5.94 -2.70
C SER A 42 -14.11 5.97 -2.57
N VAL A 43 -13.46 4.88 -2.98
CA VAL A 43 -12.00 4.76 -2.96
C VAL A 43 -11.49 4.83 -4.40
N ARG A 44 -10.51 5.69 -4.62
CA ARG A 44 -9.83 5.80 -5.90
C ARG A 44 -8.36 5.42 -5.77
N ASP A 45 -7.94 4.41 -6.52
CA ASP A 45 -6.53 4.08 -6.64
C ASP A 45 -5.78 5.16 -7.45
N ILE A 46 -4.66 5.60 -6.89
CA ILE A 46 -3.67 6.49 -7.54
C ILE A 46 -2.51 5.64 -8.05
N ILE A 47 -2.06 4.67 -7.25
CA ILE A 47 -1.09 3.66 -7.62
C ILE A 47 -1.70 2.29 -7.34
N TYR A 48 -1.86 1.51 -8.40
CA TYR A 48 -2.34 0.14 -8.34
C TYR A 48 -1.18 -0.84 -8.09
N TRP A 49 -1.41 -1.82 -7.21
CA TRP A 49 -0.55 -2.99 -7.07
C TRP A 49 -1.30 -4.23 -7.56
N PRO A 50 -0.74 -5.02 -8.48
CA PRO A 50 -1.38 -6.26 -8.91
C PRO A 50 -1.35 -7.34 -7.83
N GLU A 51 -2.26 -8.30 -7.94
CA GLU A 51 -2.12 -9.57 -7.23
C GLU A 51 -0.92 -10.32 -7.79
N VAL A 52 -0.03 -10.75 -6.90
CA VAL A 52 1.23 -11.42 -7.24
C VAL A 52 1.48 -12.58 -6.30
N GLU A 53 2.17 -13.61 -6.79
CA GLU A 53 2.54 -14.78 -5.97
C GLU A 53 3.84 -14.54 -5.16
N ASN A 54 4.65 -13.57 -5.59
CA ASN A 54 5.90 -13.20 -4.91
C ASN A 54 6.26 -11.73 -5.18
N LEU A 55 7.19 -11.20 -4.39
CA LEU A 55 7.67 -9.81 -4.48
C LEU A 55 9.11 -9.71 -5.02
N ASN A 56 9.57 -10.78 -5.71
CA ASN A 56 10.94 -10.89 -6.18
C ASN A 56 11.24 -10.05 -7.42
#